data_AF-A0A3B9PNQ3-F1
#
_entry.id   AF-A0A3B9PNQ3-F1
#
_cell.length_a   1.000
_cell.length_b   1.000
_cell.length_c   1.000
_cell.angle_alpha   90.00
_cell.angle_beta   90.00
_cell.angle_gamma   90.00
#
_symmetry.space_group_name_H-M   'P 1'
#
loop_
_entity.id
_entity.type
_entity.pdbx_description
1 polymer ?
#
loop_
_entity_poly.entity_id
_entity_poly.type
_entity_poly.pdbx_seq_one_letter_code
_entity_poly.pdbx_strand_id
1 'polypeptide(L)'
;MTEKNNRVALRPAQAATYLGCSTATLWRWAKTLEHFPQPHRLPGQRVTVWFQDELDLWQATHGANRATRQNLLALAWHCVDAGLNATDKPNEGPHPFITAFLQSGGGSLEMLAVESGLPAERVRQLAEKSDDITDEELTALFVQAAAQVIRRQRQLAQQLSEAPKLKDRDDFRRAVLDLDEAHRLCFGRTLMDYLLEEDRDHGTA
;
A
#
# COMPACT_ATOMS: atom_id res chain seq x y z
N MET A 1 35.72 31.76 -11.44
CA MET A 1 34.88 32.26 -10.34
C MET A 1 34.31 31.03 -9.64
N THR A 2 34.79 30.75 -8.44
CA THR A 2 34.54 29.51 -7.69
C THR A 2 33.22 29.63 -6.93
N GLU A 3 32.17 28.95 -7.40
CA GLU A 3 30.97 28.72 -6.60
C GLU A 3 31.37 27.90 -5.36
N LYS A 4 31.44 28.58 -4.21
CA LYS A 4 31.53 27.91 -2.91
C LYS A 4 30.22 27.17 -2.72
N ASN A 5 30.23 25.88 -3.08
CA ASN A 5 29.15 24.95 -2.87
C ASN A 5 28.83 24.88 -1.37
N ASN A 6 27.85 25.67 -0.92
CA ASN A 6 27.46 25.80 0.49
C ASN A 6 26.61 24.61 0.94
N ARG A 7 27.08 23.38 0.65
CA ARG A 7 26.40 22.15 1.03
C ARG A 7 26.58 21.94 2.53
N VAL A 8 25.48 21.74 3.25
CA VAL A 8 25.53 21.50 4.69
C VAL A 8 26.08 20.10 4.93
N ALA A 9 27.29 20.05 5.50
CA ALA A 9 27.98 18.80 5.85
C ALA A 9 27.66 18.40 7.30
N LEU A 10 27.03 17.24 7.46
CA LEU A 10 26.67 16.65 8.75
C LEU A 10 27.69 15.59 9.14
N ARG A 11 28.21 15.68 10.38
CA ARG A 11 29.03 14.61 10.96
C ARG A 11 28.18 13.36 11.22
N PRO A 12 28.77 12.17 11.41
CA PRO A 12 28.00 10.92 11.53
C PRO A 12 26.93 10.97 12.63
N ALA A 13 27.23 11.57 13.79
CA ALA A 13 26.26 11.74 14.87
C ALA A 13 25.12 12.69 14.48
N GLN A 14 25.43 13.79 13.81
CA GLN A 14 24.43 14.76 13.34
C GLN A 14 23.56 14.17 12.22
N ALA A 15 24.15 13.44 11.28
CA ALA A 15 23.43 12.73 10.23
C ALA A 15 22.51 11.65 10.79
N ALA A 16 22.96 10.91 11.81
CA ALA A 16 22.13 9.91 12.48
C ALA A 16 20.93 10.56 13.19
N THR A 17 21.14 11.66 13.93
CA THR A 17 20.06 12.44 14.54
C THR A 17 19.11 13.00 13.48
N TYR A 18 19.64 13.51 12.36
CA TYR A 18 18.85 14.05 11.25
C TYR A 18 17.94 13.00 10.60
N LEU A 19 18.42 11.77 10.46
CA LEU A 19 17.63 10.64 9.95
C LEU A 19 16.77 9.96 11.03
N GLY A 20 16.82 10.41 12.29
CA GLY A 20 16.11 9.78 13.41
C GLY A 20 16.59 8.36 13.74
N CYS A 21 17.86 8.01 13.47
CA CYS A 21 18.40 6.67 13.66
C CYS A 21 19.66 6.66 14.54
N SER A 22 20.11 5.47 14.94
CA SER A 22 21.38 5.33 15.65
C SER A 22 22.57 5.44 14.68
N THR A 23 23.74 5.88 15.18
CA THR A 23 24.96 5.93 14.36
C THR A 23 25.37 4.55 13.81
N ALA A 24 25.14 3.48 14.56
CA ALA A 24 25.37 2.11 14.09
C ALA A 24 24.43 1.76 12.92
N THR A 25 23.18 2.18 12.99
CA THR A 25 22.19 2.00 11.92
C THR A 25 22.58 2.79 10.66
N LEU A 26 23.04 4.03 10.81
CA LEU A 26 23.54 4.86 9.70
C LEU A 26 24.69 4.15 8.95
N TRP A 27 25.68 3.63 9.68
CA TRP A 27 26.81 2.91 9.08
C TRP A 27 26.41 1.57 8.46
N ARG A 28 25.43 0.87 9.05
CA ARG A 28 24.86 -0.34 8.47
C ARG A 28 24.18 0.00 7.14
N TRP A 29 23.33 1.02 7.12
CA TRP A 29 22.63 1.47 5.91
C TRP A 29 23.59 1.85 4.79
N ALA A 30 24.66 2.58 5.08
CA ALA A 30 25.68 2.90 4.09
C ALA A 30 26.36 1.67 3.46
N LYS A 31 26.34 0.51 4.13
CA LYS A 31 26.92 -0.75 3.62
C LYS A 31 25.90 -1.69 2.98
N THR A 32 24.67 -1.71 3.50
CA THR A 32 23.68 -2.74 3.16
C THR A 32 22.57 -2.23 2.25
N LEU A 33 22.24 -0.93 2.29
CA LEU A 33 21.17 -0.37 1.47
C LEU A 33 21.73 0.08 0.13
N GLU A 34 21.16 -0.48 -0.94
CA GLU A 34 21.43 -0.04 -2.31
C GLU A 34 20.97 1.42 -2.47
N HIS A 35 21.77 2.24 -3.15
CA HIS A 35 21.52 3.67 -3.38
C HIS A 35 21.45 4.58 -2.14
N PHE A 36 21.88 4.12 -0.95
CA PHE A 36 22.01 5.00 0.21
C PHE A 36 23.19 5.98 0.04
N PRO A 37 23.06 7.26 0.47
CA PRO A 37 24.13 8.25 0.41
C PRO A 37 25.42 7.77 1.07
N GLN A 38 26.51 7.75 0.30
CA GLN A 38 27.80 7.30 0.79
C GLN A 38 28.50 8.42 1.59
N PRO A 39 29.28 8.06 2.63
CA PRO A 39 30.06 9.03 3.39
C PRO A 39 31.15 9.67 2.53
N HIS A 40 31.27 11.00 2.63
CA HIS A 40 32.32 11.77 1.95
C HIS A 40 33.44 12.14 2.91
N ARG A 41 34.69 12.06 2.45
CA ARG A 41 35.85 12.58 3.19
C ARG A 41 36.12 14.02 2.78
N LEU A 42 36.21 14.93 3.75
CA LEU A 42 36.56 16.32 3.47
C LEU A 42 38.04 16.44 3.06
N PRO A 43 38.36 17.15 1.96
CA PRO A 43 39.74 17.36 1.55
C PRO A 43 40.55 18.03 2.66
N GLY A 44 41.67 17.43 3.04
CA GLY A 44 42.58 17.99 4.07
C GLY A 44 42.16 17.75 5.52
N GLN A 45 41.07 17.02 5.80
CA GLN A 45 40.68 16.65 7.17
C GLN A 45 40.45 15.14 7.31
N ARG A 46 40.76 14.57 8.48
CA ARG A 46 40.41 13.17 8.84
C ARG A 46 38.95 13.05 9.28
N VAL A 47 38.04 13.75 8.60
CA VAL A 47 36.62 13.82 8.98
C VAL A 47 35.77 13.31 7.82
N THR A 48 34.89 12.37 8.15
CA THR A 48 33.87 11.83 7.25
C THR A 48 32.53 12.51 7.53
N VAL A 49 31.84 12.94 6.49
CA VAL A 49 30.57 13.67 6.55
C VAL A 49 29.56 13.10 5.57
N TRP A 50 28.28 13.33 5.85
CA TRP A 50 27.19 13.20 4.88
C TRP A 50 26.71 14.58 4.51
N PHE A 51 26.31 14.79 3.26
CA PHE A 51 25.69 16.04 2.86
C PHE A 51 24.17 15.96 3.09
N GLN A 52 23.61 17.02 3.68
CA GLN A 52 22.20 17.07 4.04
C GLN A 52 21.27 16.92 2.83
N ASP A 53 21.63 17.51 1.68
CA ASP A 53 20.89 17.41 0.43
C ASP A 53 20.78 15.97 -0.11
N GLU A 54 21.84 15.18 0.00
CA GLU A 54 21.82 13.75 -0.36
C GLU A 54 20.92 12.94 0.59
N LEU A 55 20.94 13.27 1.88
CA LEU A 55 20.05 12.65 2.86
C LEU A 55 18.58 13.05 2.62
N ASP A 56 18.32 14.30 2.23
CA ASP A 56 16.98 14.82 1.91
C ASP A 56 16.41 14.18 0.66
N LEU A 57 17.20 14.08 -0.41
CA LEU A 57 16.82 13.38 -1.63
C LEU A 57 16.52 11.91 -1.36
N TRP A 58 17.34 11.27 -0.52
CA TRP A 58 17.12 9.89 -0.12
C TRP A 58 15.85 9.75 0.74
N GLN A 59 15.60 10.64 1.70
CA GLN A 59 14.37 10.64 2.51
C GLN A 59 13.11 10.95 1.70
N ALA A 60 13.17 11.87 0.73
CA ALA A 60 12.04 12.14 -0.16
C ALA A 60 11.67 10.91 -0.98
N THR A 61 12.66 10.13 -1.40
CA THR A 61 12.46 8.92 -2.21
C THR A 61 12.10 7.69 -1.36
N HIS A 62 12.65 7.56 -0.14
CA HIS A 62 12.56 6.33 0.68
C HIS A 62 11.87 6.52 2.05
N GLY A 63 11.94 7.71 2.64
CA GLY A 63 11.36 8.06 3.95
C GLY A 63 9.84 8.18 3.91
N ALA A 64 9.28 8.80 2.86
CA ALA A 64 7.84 8.73 2.57
C ALA A 64 7.41 7.26 2.41
N ASN A 65 8.22 6.47 1.71
CA ASN A 65 7.89 5.08 1.40
C ASN A 65 7.84 4.17 2.65
N ARG A 66 8.70 4.37 3.66
CA ARG A 66 8.68 3.55 4.88
C ARG A 66 7.48 3.85 5.78
N ALA A 67 7.23 5.14 6.07
CA ALA A 67 6.10 5.53 6.92
C ALA A 67 4.77 5.19 6.23
N THR A 68 4.65 5.45 4.92
CA THR A 68 3.50 5.05 4.12
C THR A 68 3.34 3.53 4.09
N ARG A 69 4.42 2.75 3.92
CA ARG A 69 4.36 1.28 3.96
C ARG A 69 3.93 0.74 5.33
N GLN A 70 4.42 1.31 6.43
CA GLN A 70 3.99 0.93 7.78
C GLN A 70 2.52 1.26 8.03
N ASN A 71 2.06 2.44 7.60
CA ASN A 71 0.66 2.83 7.71
C ASN A 71 -0.23 1.96 6.82
N LEU A 72 0.20 1.63 5.60
CA LEU A 72 -0.50 0.72 4.69
C LEU A 72 -0.59 -0.69 5.25
N LEU A 73 0.49 -1.20 5.84
CA LEU A 73 0.50 -2.51 6.50
C LEU A 73 -0.46 -2.54 7.69
N ALA A 74 -0.43 -1.50 8.54
CA ALA A 74 -1.35 -1.39 9.66
C ALA A 74 -2.81 -1.33 9.21
N LEU A 75 -3.09 -0.59 8.14
CA LEU A 75 -4.42 -0.55 7.52
C LEU A 75 -4.81 -1.92 6.95
N ALA A 76 -3.90 -2.59 6.25
CA ALA A 76 -4.15 -3.91 5.67
C ALA A 76 -4.52 -4.94 6.76
N TRP A 77 -3.77 -5.00 7.85
CA TRP A 77 -4.09 -5.87 8.99
C TRP A 77 -5.46 -5.52 9.61
N HIS A 78 -5.74 -4.23 9.82
CA HIS A 78 -7.04 -3.80 10.33
C HIS A 78 -8.20 -4.23 9.41
N CYS A 79 -8.03 -4.12 8.09
CA CYS A 79 -9.04 -4.55 7.12
C CYS A 79 -9.20 -6.07 7.08
N VAL A 80 -8.11 -6.83 7.24
CA VAL A 80 -8.18 -8.29 7.38
C VAL A 80 -8.96 -8.68 8.63
N ASP A 81 -8.65 -8.08 9.78
CA ASP A 81 -9.37 -8.35 11.04
C ASP A 81 -10.86 -8.03 10.90
N ALA A 82 -11.20 -6.89 10.30
CA ALA A 82 -12.60 -6.51 10.04
C ALA A 82 -13.30 -7.50 9.09
N GLY A 83 -12.59 -7.97 8.05
CA GLY A 83 -13.11 -8.93 7.07
C GLY A 83 -13.31 -10.34 7.64
N LEU A 84 -12.36 -10.82 8.45
CA LEU A 84 -12.39 -12.15 9.07
C LEU A 84 -13.35 -12.24 10.26
N ASN A 85 -13.50 -11.18 11.05
CA ASN A 85 -14.46 -11.16 12.16
C ASN A 85 -15.92 -11.11 11.72
N ALA A 86 -16.18 -10.89 10.42
CA ALA A 86 -17.52 -10.95 9.83
C ALA A 86 -17.94 -12.36 9.42
N THR A 87 -17.05 -13.36 9.44
CA THR A 87 -17.38 -14.75 9.13
C THR A 87 -17.59 -15.56 10.41
N ASP A 88 -18.56 -16.48 10.40
CA ASP A 88 -18.84 -17.39 11.54
C ASP A 88 -17.65 -18.33 11.87
N LYS A 89 -16.63 -18.37 11.01
CA LYS A 89 -15.40 -19.13 11.17
C LYS A 89 -14.17 -18.26 10.87
N PRO A 90 -13.56 -17.62 11.87
CA PRO A 90 -12.31 -16.88 11.68
C PRO A 90 -11.21 -17.85 11.20
N ASN A 91 -10.45 -17.46 10.17
CA ASN A 91 -9.38 -18.22 9.50
C ASN A 91 -9.78 -19.45 8.65
N GLU A 92 -11.08 -19.76 8.46
CA GLU A 92 -11.47 -20.77 7.46
C GLU A 92 -11.96 -20.10 6.18
N GLY A 93 -11.09 -19.97 5.18
CA GLY A 93 -11.46 -19.50 3.85
C GLY A 93 -10.37 -18.77 3.07
N PRO A 94 -10.66 -18.39 1.81
CA PRO A 94 -9.76 -17.59 0.98
C PRO A 94 -9.43 -16.26 1.65
N HIS A 95 -8.19 -15.80 1.48
CA HIS A 95 -7.76 -14.50 2.00
C HIS A 95 -8.71 -13.37 1.52
N PRO A 96 -9.17 -12.46 2.41
CA PRO A 96 -10.20 -11.48 2.10
C PRO A 96 -9.85 -10.58 0.91
N PHE A 97 -8.59 -10.17 0.78
CA PHE A 97 -8.14 -9.38 -0.38
C PHE A 97 -8.15 -10.15 -1.71
N ILE A 98 -7.92 -11.46 -1.71
CA ILE A 98 -8.04 -12.28 -2.92
C ILE A 98 -9.51 -12.37 -3.32
N THR A 99 -10.39 -12.62 -2.35
CA THR A 99 -11.84 -12.64 -2.58
C THR A 99 -12.35 -11.30 -3.10
N ALA A 100 -11.94 -10.19 -2.47
CA ALA A 100 -12.30 -8.83 -2.89
C ALA A 100 -11.82 -8.52 -4.31
N PHE A 101 -10.59 -8.91 -4.67
CA PHE A 101 -10.07 -8.73 -6.02
C PHE A 101 -10.94 -9.46 -7.05
N LEU A 102 -11.29 -10.73 -6.81
CA LEU A 102 -12.11 -11.51 -7.74
C LEU A 102 -13.54 -10.98 -7.84
N GLN A 103 -14.18 -10.63 -6.72
CA GLN A 103 -15.55 -10.10 -6.69
C GLN A 103 -15.67 -8.73 -7.34
N SER A 104 -14.64 -7.88 -7.23
CA SER A 104 -14.58 -6.60 -7.94
C SER A 104 -14.23 -6.74 -9.44
N GLY A 105 -14.33 -7.95 -9.99
CA GLY A 105 -14.11 -8.21 -11.42
C GLY A 105 -12.63 -8.36 -11.80
N GLY A 106 -11.75 -8.65 -10.83
CA GLY A 106 -10.39 -9.10 -11.10
C GLY A 106 -10.43 -10.44 -11.84
N GLY A 107 -9.75 -10.53 -12.98
CA GLY A 107 -10.01 -11.58 -13.96
C GLY A 107 -9.71 -13.01 -13.50
N SER A 108 -8.57 -13.22 -12.82
CA SER A 108 -8.17 -14.53 -12.29
C SER A 108 -7.05 -14.41 -11.25
N LEU A 109 -6.72 -15.53 -10.59
CA LEU A 109 -5.58 -15.61 -9.66
C LEU A 109 -4.23 -15.39 -10.37
N GLU A 110 -4.12 -15.80 -11.63
CA GLU A 110 -2.92 -15.55 -12.45
C GLU A 110 -2.73 -14.06 -12.71
N MET A 111 -3.80 -13.33 -12.98
CA MET A 111 -3.74 -11.88 -13.13
C MET A 111 -3.30 -11.20 -11.83
N LEU A 112 -3.88 -11.63 -10.70
CA LEU A 112 -3.50 -11.13 -9.38
C LEU A 112 -2.01 -11.38 -9.09
N ALA A 113 -1.50 -12.58 -9.38
CA ALA A 113 -0.10 -12.92 -9.20
C ALA A 113 0.84 -12.01 -10.01
N VAL A 114 0.49 -11.73 -11.26
CA VAL A 114 1.24 -10.81 -12.12
C VAL A 114 1.24 -9.39 -11.56
N GLU A 115 0.07 -8.89 -11.14
CA GLU A 115 -0.06 -7.51 -10.63
C GLU A 115 0.59 -7.32 -9.24
N SER A 116 0.49 -8.33 -8.37
CA SER A 116 1.07 -8.28 -7.03
C SER A 116 2.56 -8.61 -7.01
N GLY A 117 3.12 -9.15 -8.11
CA GLY A 117 4.49 -9.64 -8.19
C GLY A 117 4.73 -10.92 -7.37
N LEU A 118 3.65 -11.61 -6.96
CA LEU A 118 3.75 -12.84 -6.17
C LEU A 118 3.79 -14.06 -7.10
N PRO A 119 4.45 -15.17 -6.70
CA PRO A 119 4.36 -16.42 -7.43
C PRO A 119 2.91 -16.91 -7.52
N ALA A 120 2.46 -17.33 -8.71
CA ALA A 120 1.08 -17.79 -8.92
C ALA A 120 0.67 -18.93 -7.97
N GLU A 121 1.61 -19.84 -7.69
CA GLU A 121 1.38 -20.94 -6.75
C GLU A 121 1.16 -20.44 -5.31
N ARG A 122 1.86 -19.38 -4.92
CA ARG A 122 1.69 -18.77 -3.60
C ARG A 122 0.33 -18.09 -3.48
N VAL A 123 -0.12 -17.40 -4.53
CA VAL A 123 -1.47 -16.81 -4.57
C VAL A 123 -2.56 -17.90 -4.47
N ARG A 124 -2.39 -19.04 -5.13
CA ARG A 124 -3.32 -20.19 -5.00
C ARG A 124 -3.35 -20.75 -3.58
N GLN A 125 -2.19 -20.95 -2.97
CA GLN A 125 -2.11 -21.40 -1.58
C GLN A 125 -2.85 -20.45 -0.64
N LEU A 126 -2.64 -19.14 -0.77
CA LEU A 126 -3.32 -18.11 0.03
C LEU A 126 -4.82 -18.02 -0.25
N ALA A 127 -5.27 -18.44 -1.44
CA ALA A 127 -6.69 -18.56 -1.78
C ALA A 127 -7.35 -19.80 -1.16
N GLU A 128 -6.59 -20.86 -0.87
CA GLU A 128 -7.10 -22.04 -0.18
C GLU A 128 -7.04 -21.89 1.33
N LYS A 129 -5.93 -21.35 1.85
CA LYS A 129 -5.66 -21.12 3.26
C LYS A 129 -4.81 -19.86 3.43
N SER A 130 -5.30 -18.92 4.22
CA SER A 130 -4.61 -17.65 4.49
C SER A 130 -3.51 -17.74 5.55
N ASP A 131 -3.15 -18.94 6.01
CA ASP A 131 -2.17 -19.15 7.07
C ASP A 131 -0.76 -18.71 6.64
N ASP A 132 -0.04 -18.07 7.56
CA ASP A 132 1.38 -17.69 7.43
C ASP A 132 1.65 -16.71 6.28
N ILE A 133 0.77 -15.72 6.08
CA ILE A 133 1.02 -14.60 5.17
C ILE A 133 2.05 -13.64 5.75
N THR A 134 3.02 -13.22 4.94
CA THR A 134 4.02 -12.22 5.35
C THR A 134 3.49 -10.80 5.17
N ASP A 135 4.06 -9.83 5.90
CA ASP A 135 3.71 -8.41 5.78
C ASP A 135 3.84 -7.87 4.34
N GLU A 136 4.83 -8.36 3.59
CA GLU A 136 5.06 -7.93 2.20
C GLU A 136 3.99 -8.49 1.26
N GLU A 137 3.64 -9.77 1.40
CA GLU A 137 2.56 -10.42 0.67
C GLU A 137 1.22 -9.76 0.97
N LEU A 138 0.95 -9.49 2.25
CA LEU A 138 -0.28 -8.83 2.69
C LEU A 138 -0.42 -7.44 2.08
N THR A 139 0.65 -6.63 2.15
CA THR A 139 0.65 -5.28 1.57
C THR A 139 0.46 -5.35 0.06
N ALA A 140 1.11 -6.28 -0.64
CA ALA A 140 0.99 -6.43 -2.08
C ALA A 140 -0.44 -6.81 -2.49
N LEU A 141 -1.05 -7.78 -1.79
CA LEU A 141 -2.44 -8.18 -2.04
C LEU A 141 -3.43 -7.05 -1.74
N PHE A 142 -3.24 -6.33 -0.62
CA PHE A 142 -4.09 -5.19 -0.25
C PHE A 142 -4.09 -4.11 -1.34
N VAL A 143 -2.90 -3.71 -1.81
CA VAL A 143 -2.77 -2.67 -2.84
C VAL A 143 -3.49 -3.07 -4.12
N GLN A 144 -3.36 -4.32 -4.58
CA GLN A 144 -4.03 -4.75 -5.81
C GLN A 144 -5.54 -4.91 -5.62
N ALA A 145 -6.00 -5.44 -4.49
CA ALA A 145 -7.42 -5.55 -4.18
C ALA A 145 -8.08 -4.14 -4.12
N ALA A 146 -7.48 -3.21 -3.37
CA ALA A 146 -7.99 -1.86 -3.25
C ALA A 146 -8.03 -1.13 -4.60
N ALA A 147 -6.95 -1.25 -5.40
CA ALA A 147 -6.91 -0.67 -6.73
C ALA A 147 -8.02 -1.23 -7.63
N GLN A 148 -8.26 -2.54 -7.59
CA GLN A 148 -9.29 -3.18 -8.40
C GLN A 148 -10.72 -2.78 -7.96
N VAL A 149 -11.00 -2.73 -6.66
CA VAL A 149 -12.28 -2.25 -6.11
C VAL A 149 -12.56 -0.83 -6.60
N ILE A 150 -11.59 0.08 -6.49
CA ILE A 150 -11.74 1.48 -6.92
C ILE A 150 -11.94 1.57 -8.44
N ARG A 151 -11.19 0.80 -9.24
CA ARG A 151 -11.38 0.74 -10.71
C ARG A 151 -12.79 0.29 -11.05
N ARG A 152 -13.29 -0.76 -10.38
CA ARG A 152 -14.62 -1.32 -10.63
C ARG A 152 -15.73 -0.34 -10.25
N GLN A 153 -15.59 0.35 -9.12
CA GLN A 153 -16.51 1.43 -8.72
C GLN A 153 -16.61 2.52 -9.80
N ARG A 154 -15.46 3.02 -10.28
CA ARG A 154 -15.43 4.02 -11.36
C ARG A 154 -16.05 3.50 -12.65
N GLN A 155 -15.78 2.25 -13.02
CA GLN A 155 -16.33 1.63 -14.21
C GLN A 155 -17.87 1.53 -14.14
N LEU A 156 -18.42 1.03 -13.03
CA LEU A 156 -19.87 0.88 -12.88
C LEU A 156 -20.56 2.25 -12.80
N ALA A 157 -19.95 3.23 -12.13
CA ALA A 157 -20.45 4.60 -12.09
C ALA A 157 -20.49 5.24 -13.49
N GLN A 158 -19.42 5.05 -14.29
CA GLN A 158 -19.37 5.52 -15.67
C GLN A 158 -20.45 4.86 -16.54
N GLN A 159 -20.61 3.54 -16.43
CA GLN A 159 -21.64 2.80 -17.17
C GLN A 159 -23.05 3.29 -16.82
N LEU A 160 -23.32 3.57 -15.54
CA LEU A 160 -24.61 4.08 -15.10
C LEU A 160 -24.87 5.51 -15.62
N SER A 161 -23.84 6.35 -15.67
CA SER A 161 -23.90 7.70 -16.24
C SER A 161 -24.22 7.67 -17.75
N GLU A 162 -23.57 6.77 -18.50
CA GLU A 162 -23.79 6.60 -19.93
C GLU A 162 -25.14 5.96 -20.26
N ALA A 163 -25.58 5.00 -19.44
CA ALA A 163 -26.80 4.25 -19.65
C ALA A 163 -27.57 4.04 -18.33
N PRO A 164 -28.40 5.01 -17.91
CA PRO A 164 -29.12 4.96 -16.63
C PRO A 164 -30.08 3.77 -16.46
N LYS A 165 -30.52 3.15 -17.56
CA LYS A 165 -31.38 1.96 -17.56
C LYS A 165 -30.65 0.68 -17.16
N LEU A 166 -29.30 0.69 -17.07
CA LEU A 166 -28.53 -0.48 -16.65
C LEU A 166 -28.86 -0.89 -15.20
N LYS A 167 -29.24 0.05 -14.33
CA LYS A 167 -29.62 -0.24 -12.93
C LYS A 167 -30.75 -1.26 -12.78
N ASP A 168 -31.56 -1.42 -13.82
CA ASP A 168 -32.72 -2.31 -13.82
C ASP A 168 -32.36 -3.73 -14.28
N ARG A 169 -31.16 -3.93 -14.82
CA ARG A 169 -30.69 -5.25 -15.24
C ARG A 169 -30.09 -6.02 -14.08
N ASP A 170 -30.39 -7.32 -14.02
CA ASP A 170 -29.95 -8.20 -12.94
C ASP A 170 -28.43 -8.42 -12.93
N ASP A 171 -27.78 -8.44 -14.10
CA ASP A 171 -26.33 -8.55 -14.22
C ASP A 171 -25.61 -7.33 -13.62
N PHE A 172 -26.15 -6.13 -13.86
CA PHE A 172 -25.62 -4.90 -13.27
C PHE A 172 -25.84 -4.86 -11.75
N ARG A 173 -27.04 -5.20 -11.27
CA ARG A 173 -27.34 -5.27 -9.83
C ARG A 173 -26.42 -6.25 -9.10
N ARG A 174 -26.19 -7.42 -9.70
CA ARG A 174 -25.25 -8.41 -9.16
C ARG A 174 -23.83 -7.84 -9.08
N ALA A 175 -23.37 -7.17 -10.14
CA ALA A 175 -22.05 -6.54 -10.14
C ALA A 175 -21.90 -5.45 -9.06
N VAL A 176 -22.97 -4.71 -8.73
CA VAL A 176 -22.96 -3.73 -7.63
C VAL A 176 -22.90 -4.43 -6.27
N LEU A 177 -23.65 -5.52 -6.08
CA LEU A 177 -23.59 -6.31 -4.84
C LEU A 177 -22.21 -6.97 -4.64
N ASP A 178 -21.64 -7.54 -5.70
CA ASP A 178 -20.30 -8.11 -5.66
C ASP A 178 -19.25 -7.03 -5.33
N LEU A 179 -19.43 -5.80 -5.84
CA LEU A 179 -18.57 -4.66 -5.51
C LEU A 179 -18.74 -4.20 -4.05
N ASP A 180 -19.96 -4.19 -3.53
CA ASP A 180 -20.25 -3.80 -2.14
C ASP A 180 -19.59 -4.79 -1.15
N GLU A 181 -19.69 -6.09 -1.45
CA GLU A 181 -19.01 -7.13 -0.68
C GLU A 181 -17.48 -7.03 -0.79
N ALA A 182 -16.96 -6.75 -1.99
CA ALA A 182 -15.52 -6.50 -2.17
C ALA A 182 -15.04 -5.28 -1.38
N HIS A 183 -15.85 -4.22 -1.29
CA HIS A 183 -15.55 -3.03 -0.48
C HIS A 183 -15.52 -3.38 1.01
N ARG A 184 -16.49 -4.17 1.48
CA ARG A 184 -16.53 -4.68 2.86
C ARG A 184 -15.29 -5.50 3.20
N LEU A 185 -14.90 -6.43 2.34
CA LEU A 185 -13.71 -7.27 2.53
C LEU A 185 -12.39 -6.49 2.44
N CYS A 186 -12.32 -5.48 1.59
CA CYS A 186 -11.10 -4.72 1.36
C CYS A 186 -10.89 -3.59 2.38
N PHE A 187 -11.97 -2.95 2.85
CA PHE A 187 -11.91 -1.74 3.68
C PHE A 187 -12.60 -1.88 5.04
N GLY A 188 -13.23 -3.01 5.33
CA GLY A 188 -13.96 -3.25 6.58
C GLY A 188 -15.30 -2.52 6.68
N ARG A 189 -15.80 -1.92 5.59
CA ARG A 189 -17.09 -1.20 5.52
C ARG A 189 -17.73 -1.35 4.15
N THR A 190 -19.05 -1.32 4.07
CA THR A 190 -19.77 -1.42 2.79
C THR A 190 -19.54 -0.18 1.93
N LEU A 191 -19.74 -0.29 0.62
CA LEU A 191 -19.68 0.86 -0.28
C LEU A 191 -20.82 1.83 0.03
N MET A 192 -21.99 1.31 0.42
CA MET A 192 -23.13 2.15 0.82
C MET A 192 -22.81 2.98 2.08
N ASP A 193 -22.21 2.38 3.11
CA ASP A 193 -21.79 3.12 4.30
C ASP A 193 -20.75 4.19 3.97
N TYR A 194 -19.78 3.86 3.10
CA TYR A 194 -18.76 4.79 2.63
C TYR A 194 -19.36 6.03 1.96
N LEU A 195 -20.29 5.84 1.03
CA LEU A 195 -20.94 6.94 0.32
C LEU A 195 -21.81 7.78 1.26
N LEU A 196 -22.51 7.15 2.21
CA LEU A 196 -23.33 7.86 3.20
C LEU A 196 -22.49 8.69 4.19
N GLU A 197 -21.27 8.26 4.51
CA GLU A 197 -20.32 9.05 5.30
C GLU A 197 -19.74 10.21 4.48
N GLU A 198 -19.34 9.99 3.22
CA GLU A 198 -18.87 11.06 2.35
C GLU A 198 -19.94 12.13 2.10
N ASP A 199 -21.21 11.74 1.90
CA ASP A 199 -22.32 12.70 1.74
C ASP A 199 -22.57 13.53 3.01
N ARG A 200 -22.34 12.96 4.20
CA ARG A 200 -22.41 13.70 5.48
C ARG A 200 -21.26 14.70 5.62
N ASP A 201 -20.05 14.30 5.25
CA ASP A 201 -18.86 15.15 5.31
C ASP A 201 -18.87 16.25 4.23
N HIS A 202 -19.55 16.02 3.10
CA HIS A 202 -19.78 17.00 2.05
C HIS A 202 -21.09 17.81 2.21
N GLY A 203 -21.87 17.55 3.27
CA GLY A 203 -23.05 18.34 3.62
C GLY A 203 -24.23 18.18 2.66
N THR A 204 -24.32 17.04 1.96
CA THR A 204 -25.40 16.72 1.01
C THR A 204 -26.37 15.64 1.53
N ALA A 205 -26.45 15.47 2.85
CA ALA A 205 -27.48 14.66 3.52
C ALA A 205 -28.73 15.49 3.87
#